data_AF-A0A080LWF4-F1
#
_entry.id   AF-A0A080LWF4-F1
#
_cell.length_a   1.000
_cell.length_b   1.000
_cell.length_c   1.000
_cell.angle_alpha   90.00
_cell.angle_beta   90.00
_cell.angle_gamma   90.00
#
_symmetry.space_group_name_H-M   'P 1'
#
loop_
_entity.id
_entity.type
_entity.pdbx_description
1 polymer ?
#
loop_
_entity_poly.entity_id
_entity_poly.type
_entity_poly.pdbx_seq_one_letter_code
_entity_poly.pdbx_strand_id
1 'polypeptide(L)' 'MIAGILSAIEMAREQQNPAAMISGLVQVAKLCGFYEPEVRRIEVSGSAARVQAKYAAMSDDELLSIVCRGQP' A
#
# COMPACT_ATOMS: atom_id res chain seq x y z
N MET A 1 -1.69 -10.22 -24.12
CA MET A 1 -1.51 -11.00 -22.87
C MET A 1 -2.84 -11.55 -22.37
N ILE A 2 -3.83 -10.71 -22.02
CA ILE A 2 -5.15 -11.16 -21.52
C ILE A 2 -5.86 -12.13 -22.48
N ALA A 3 -5.85 -11.85 -23.79
CA ALA A 3 -6.44 -12.74 -24.80
C ALA A 3 -5.88 -14.17 -24.79
N GLY A 4 -4.58 -14.33 -24.49
CA GLY A 4 -3.95 -15.65 -24.40
C GLY A 4 -4.41 -16.43 -23.16
N ILE A 5 -4.63 -15.74 -22.04
CA ILE A 5 -5.17 -16.34 -20.81
C ILE A 5 -6.62 -16.77 -21.03
N LEU A 6 -7.43 -15.94 -21.71
CA LEU A 6 -8.80 -16.30 -22.06
C LEU A 6 -8.84 -17.53 -22.96
N SER A 7 -7.99 -17.60 -23.99
CA SER A 7 -7.88 -18.81 -24.83
C SER A 7 -7.47 -20.05 -24.04
N ALA A 8 -6.58 -19.93 -23.06
CA ALA A 8 -6.18 -21.05 -22.20
C ALA A 8 -7.32 -21.51 -21.28
N ILE A 9 -8.16 -20.58 -20.78
CA ILE A 9 -9.35 -20.90 -20.00
C ILE A 9 -10.38 -21.64 -20.87
N GLU A 10 -10.57 -21.23 -22.12
CA GLU A 10 -11.44 -21.93 -23.08
C GLU A 10 -10.97 -23.37 -23.31
N MET A 11 -9.67 -23.57 -23.53
CA MET A 11 -9.09 -24.92 -23.66
C MET A 11 -9.25 -25.75 -22.38
N ALA A 12 -9.11 -25.13 -21.20
CA ALA A 12 -9.35 -25.80 -19.93
C ALA A 12 -10.82 -26.21 -19.74
N ARG A 13 -11.76 -25.42 -20.27
CA ARG A 13 -13.19 -25.75 -20.28
C ARG A 13 -13.48 -26.95 -21.17
N GLU A 14 -12.90 -27.00 -22.37
CA GLU A 14 -13.00 -28.16 -23.28
C GLU A 14 -12.47 -29.43 -22.65
N GLN A 15 -11.40 -29.33 -21.85
CA GLN A 15 -10.81 -30.44 -21.10
C GLN A 15 -11.55 -30.79 -19.80
N GLN A 16 -12.67 -30.12 -19.48
CA GLN A 16 -13.39 -30.26 -18.22
C GLN A 16 -12.47 -30.13 -16.99
N ASN A 17 -11.51 -29.21 -17.04
CA ASN A 17 -10.54 -28.98 -15.97
C ASN A 17 -10.90 -27.70 -15.17
N PRO A 18 -11.76 -27.81 -14.15
CA PRO A 18 -12.21 -26.65 -13.37
C PRO A 18 -11.07 -25.98 -12.59
N ALA A 19 -10.04 -26.73 -12.16
CA ALA A 19 -8.91 -26.16 -11.45
C ALA A 19 -8.10 -25.20 -12.33
N ALA A 20 -7.85 -25.58 -13.59
CA ALA A 20 -7.16 -24.73 -14.56
C ALA A 20 -7.99 -23.50 -14.94
N MET A 21 -9.32 -23.65 -15.09
CA MET A 21 -10.24 -22.53 -15.32
C MET A 21 -10.18 -21.49 -14.19
N ILE A 22 -10.32 -21.93 -12.94
CA ILE A 22 -10.27 -21.06 -11.76
C ILE A 22 -8.92 -20.33 -11.67
N SER A 23 -7.82 -21.06 -11.89
CA SER A 23 -6.48 -20.47 -11.89
C SER A 23 -6.35 -19.37 -12.94
N GLY A 24 -6.83 -19.60 -14.17
CA GLY A 24 -6.84 -18.59 -15.22
C GLY A 24 -7.66 -17.35 -14.85
N LEU A 25 -8.86 -17.54 -14.30
CA LEU A 25 -9.72 -16.44 -13.85
C LEU A 25 -9.06 -15.59 -12.74
N VAL A 26 -8.34 -16.22 -11.81
CA VAL A 26 -7.59 -15.50 -10.78
C VAL A 26 -6.50 -14.61 -11.39
N GLN A 27 -5.82 -15.07 -12.45
CA GLN A 27 -4.81 -14.24 -13.12
C GLN A 27 -5.45 -13.04 -13.85
N VAL A 28 -6.62 -13.24 -14.48
CA VAL A 28 -7.38 -12.14 -15.08
C VAL A 28 -7.76 -11.11 -13.99
N ALA A 29 -8.25 -11.57 -12.84
CA ALA A 29 -8.62 -10.68 -11.75
C ALA A 29 -7.45 -9.85 -11.22
N LYS A 30 -6.25 -10.43 -11.13
CA LYS A 30 -5.03 -9.70 -10.77
C LYS A 30 -4.66 -8.64 -11.82
N LEU A 31 -4.73 -8.99 -13.11
CA LEU A 31 -4.44 -8.06 -14.21
C LEU A 31 -5.45 -6.91 -14.29
N CYS A 32 -6.69 -7.13 -13.88
CA CYS A 32 -7.73 -6.11 -13.82
C CYS A 32 -7.68 -5.23 -12.56
N GLY A 33 -6.68 -5.41 -11.69
CA GLY A 33 -6.49 -4.56 -10.51
C GLY A 33 -7.35 -4.93 -9.29
N PHE A 34 -8.13 -6.02 -9.33
CA PHE A 34 -8.95 -6.45 -8.17
C PHE A 34 -8.11 -6.87 -6.95
N TYR A 35 -6.80 -6.98 -7.11
CA TYR A 35 -5.82 -7.33 -6.07
C TYR A 35 -4.83 -6.20 -5.79
N GLU A 36 -5.03 -4.99 -6.35
CA GLU A 36 -4.16 -3.87 -6.03
C GLU A 36 -4.28 -3.49 -4.54
N PRO A 37 -3.15 -3.27 -3.84
CA PRO A 37 -3.19 -2.90 -2.44
C PRO A 37 -3.85 -1.51 -2.29
N GLU A 38 -4.75 -1.37 -1.30
CA GLU A 38 -5.25 -0.04 -0.91
C GLU A 38 -4.08 0.83 -0.47
N VAL A 39 -3.74 1.83 -1.27
CA VAL A 39 -2.72 2.82 -0.92
C VAL A 39 -3.28 3.70 0.20
N ARG A 40 -3.04 3.29 1.45
CA ARG A 40 -3.32 4.11 2.63
C ARG A 40 -2.29 5.24 2.67
N ARG A 41 -2.65 6.41 2.14
CA ARG A 41 -1.83 7.62 2.29
C ARG A 41 -1.87 8.04 3.76
N ILE A 42 -0.80 7.75 4.49
CA ILE A 42 -0.62 8.25 5.86
C ILE A 42 -0.23 9.73 5.72
N GLU A 43 -1.19 10.62 5.87
CA GLU A 43 -0.90 12.04 6.03
C GLU A 43 -0.37 12.26 7.43
N VAL A 44 0.87 12.75 7.52
CA VAL A 44 1.42 13.29 8.75
C VAL A 44 0.54 14.48 9.14
N SER A 45 -0.29 14.30 10.17
CA SER A 45 -1.30 15.28 10.58
C SER A 45 -0.65 16.65 10.81
N GLY A 46 -1.37 17.74 10.55
CA GLY A 46 -0.86 19.11 10.74
C GLY A 46 -0.37 19.42 12.16
N SER A 47 -0.73 18.59 13.16
CA SER A 47 -0.16 18.61 14.50
C SER A 47 1.34 18.30 14.53
N ALA A 48 1.83 17.35 13.74
CA ALA A 48 3.25 17.01 13.67
C ALA A 48 4.06 18.13 12.99
N ALA A 49 3.52 18.74 11.94
CA ALA A 49 4.12 19.92 11.32
C ALA A 49 4.21 21.11 12.30
N ARG A 50 3.17 21.32 13.12
CA ARG A 50 3.16 22.36 14.17
C ARG A 50 4.20 22.10 15.26
N VAL A 51 4.33 20.86 15.70
CA VAL A 51 5.33 20.45 16.72
C VAL A 51 6.74 20.61 16.17
N GLN A 52 6.98 20.21 14.92
CA GLN A 52 8.26 20.40 14.25
C GLN A 52 8.63 21.89 14.13
N ALA A 53 7.70 22.73 13.70
CA ALA A 53 7.91 24.18 13.61
C ALA A 53 8.19 24.81 14.98
N LYS A 54 7.55 24.30 16.04
CA LYS A 54 7.78 24.74 17.42
C LYS A 54 9.21 24.45 17.87
N TYR A 55 9.71 23.24 17.63
CA TYR A 55 11.08 22.87 18.00
C TYR A 55 12.14 23.60 17.15
N ALA A 56 11.86 23.83 15.87
CA ALA A 56 12.76 24.58 14.99
C ALA A 56 12.90 26.07 15.35
N ALA A 57 11.93 26.62 16.09
CA ALA A 57 11.95 28.03 16.53
C ALA A 57 12.54 28.24 17.93
N MET A 58 12.92 27.17 18.65
CA MET A 58 13.54 27.26 19.97
C MET A 58 15.03 27.55 19.88
N SER A 59 15.57 28.22 20.90
CA SER A 59 17.01 28.39 21.07
C SER A 59 17.70 27.11 21.55
N ASP A 60 19.02 27.00 21.33
CA ASP A 60 19.80 25.82 21.73
C ASP A 60 19.70 25.53 23.25
N ASP A 61 19.67 26.57 24.08
CA ASP A 61 19.51 26.45 25.53
C ASP A 61 18.13 25.87 25.92
N GLU A 62 17.07 26.29 25.22
CA GLU A 62 15.73 25.75 25.42
C GLU A 62 15.62 24.30 24.98
N LEU A 63 16.22 23.95 23.83
CA LEU A 63 16.27 22.58 23.33
C LEU A 63 17.03 21.66 24.30
N LEU A 64 18.18 22.09 24.80
CA LEU A 64 18.96 21.34 25.78
C LEU A 64 18.16 21.14 27.08
N SER A 65 17.41 22.15 27.53
CA SER A 65 16.58 22.04 28.72
C SER A 65 15.48 20.97 28.60
N ILE A 66 14.93 20.79 27.40
CA ILE A 66 13.89 19.78 27.12
C ILE A 66 14.50 18.38 27.12
N VAL A 67 15.66 18.20 26.47
CA VAL A 67 16.39 16.93 26.45
C VAL A 67 16.81 16.51 27.86
N CYS A 68 17.31 17.44 28.66
CA CYS A 68 17.70 17.18 30.04
C CYS A 68 16.49 16.86 30.96
N ARG A 69 15.28 17.33 30.64
CA ARG A 69 14.05 17.04 31.40
C ARG A 69 13.35 15.73 30.99
N GLY A 70 13.77 15.07 29.91
CA GLY A 70 13.22 13.78 29.50
C GLY A 70 11.75 13.82 29.06
N GLN A 71 11.26 14.97 28.60
CA GLN A 71 9.90 15.09 28.04
C GLN A 71 9.87 14.55 26.59
N PRO A 72 8.89 13.70 26.22
CA PRO A 72 8.68 13.27 24.83
C PRO A 72 8.14 14.38 23.93
#